data_AF-A0A4Y2FFL7-F1
#
_entry.id   AF-A0A4Y2FFL7-F1
#
_cell.length_a   1.000
_cell.length_b   1.000
_cell.length_c   1.000
_cell.angle_alpha   90.00
_cell.angle_beta   90.00
_cell.angle_gamma   90.00
#
_symmetry.space_group_name_H-M   'P 1'
#
loop_
_entity.id
_entity.type
_entity.pdbx_description
1 polymer ?
#
loop_
_entity_poly.entity_id
_entity_poly.type
_entity_poly.pdbx_seq_one_letter_code
_entity_poly.pdbx_strand_id
1 'polypeptide(L)'
;MTAALFKDWFFHHFVPEFKESFKSLGLPEDTKAILLLDNCKAHPPVDELVSGNIVATLLPPNLTSLIQPMDQGVIQNFKCFYRRSFIQGLLNADCDVTDFQKKFTVKDAVYAIALSWNQVKNTKLQKCWRKLWPAANPASDLTLQTDEEENHQDALTKVLDVVRSADNPLKTLPEDEVEEWLLIDENEPVEQELTDEDIINIVVNPQPTQNLEESDSDAETEEKEKNQLGRSCRITK
;
A
#
# COMPACT_ATOMS: atom_id res chain seq x y z
N MET A 1 -2.91 10.60 0.78
CA MET A 1 -1.76 11.31 1.42
C MET A 1 -1.45 12.53 0.58
N THR A 2 -1.07 13.67 1.15
CA THR A 2 -0.67 14.85 0.34
C THR A 2 0.84 14.87 0.16
N ALA A 3 1.32 15.55 -0.89
CA ALA A 3 2.77 15.71 -1.13
C ALA A 3 3.49 16.34 0.08
N ALA A 4 2.84 17.27 0.79
CA ALA A 4 3.38 17.88 2.00
C ALA A 4 3.54 16.88 3.15
N LEU A 5 2.54 16.04 3.39
CA LEU A 5 2.62 14.98 4.40
C LEU A 5 3.66 13.92 4.04
N PHE A 6 3.80 13.59 2.75
CA PHE A 6 4.82 12.66 2.29
C PHE A 6 6.23 13.20 2.52
N LYS A 7 6.48 14.48 2.20
CA LYS A 7 7.77 15.14 2.48
C LYS A 7 8.07 15.13 3.97
N ASP A 8 7.09 15.50 4.79
CA ASP A 8 7.24 15.49 6.25
C ASP A 8 7.64 14.10 6.76
N TRP A 9 6.92 13.07 6.34
CA TRP A 9 7.25 11.68 6.65
C TRP A 9 8.67 11.29 6.19
N PHE A 10 9.06 11.65 4.96
CA PHE A 10 10.38 11.32 4.43
C PHE A 10 11.51 11.89 5.30
N PHE A 11 11.43 13.17 5.67
CA PHE A 11 12.50 13.84 6.43
C PHE A 11 12.49 13.53 7.92
N HIS A 12 11.31 13.40 8.53
CA HIS A 12 11.19 13.27 10.00
C HIS A 12 11.05 11.83 10.49
N HIS A 13 10.67 10.88 9.62
CA HIS A 13 10.50 9.48 9.99
C HIS A 13 11.42 8.56 9.19
N PHE A 14 11.30 8.54 7.86
CA PHE A 14 12.04 7.61 7.01
C PHE A 14 13.58 7.80 7.11
N VAL A 15 14.07 9.03 6.93
CA VAL A 15 15.53 9.31 6.96
C VAL A 15 16.17 9.00 8.32
N PRO A 16 15.61 9.44 9.48
CA PRO A 16 16.16 9.10 10.78
C PRO A 16 16.20 7.59 11.05
N GLU A 17 15.13 6.88 10.73
CA GLU A 17 15.02 5.43 10.97
C GLU A 17 16.05 4.65 10.14
N PHE A 18 16.26 5.02 8.88
CA PHE A 18 17.31 4.41 8.06
C PHE A 18 18.72 4.69 8.58
N LYS A 19 19.00 5.92 9.03
CA LYS A 19 20.30 6.26 9.61
C LYS A 19 20.58 5.48 10.89
N GLU A 20 19.57 5.30 11.74
CA GLU A 20 19.68 4.46 12.94
C GLU A 20 19.88 2.99 12.58
N SER A 21 19.15 2.49 11.58
CA SER A 21 19.32 1.12 11.07
C SER A 21 20.73 0.88 10.54
N PHE A 22 21.27 1.78 9.70
CA PHE A 22 22.64 1.69 9.19
C PHE A 22 23.68 1.68 10.31
N LYS A 23 23.50 2.54 11.31
CA LYS A 23 24.35 2.55 12.50
C LYS A 23 24.29 1.23 13.27
N SER A 24 23.09 0.67 13.48
CA SER A 24 22.92 -0.60 14.19
C SER A 24 23.51 -1.79 13.42
N LEU A 25 23.52 -1.73 12.09
CA LEU A 25 24.16 -2.69 11.21
C LEU A 25 25.68 -2.47 11.04
N GLY A 26 26.25 -1.42 11.64
CA GLY A 26 27.67 -1.08 11.53
C GLY A 26 28.09 -0.60 10.13
N LEU A 27 27.16 -0.09 9.33
CA LEU A 27 27.43 0.43 8.00
C LEU A 27 28.06 1.84 8.08
N PRO A 28 28.92 2.21 7.11
CA PRO A 28 29.51 3.55 7.04
C PRO A 28 28.46 4.67 6.98
N GLU A 29 28.78 5.85 7.53
CA GLU A 29 27.88 7.02 7.47
C GLU A 29 27.58 7.49 6.04
N ASP A 30 28.46 7.18 5.09
CA ASP A 30 28.29 7.49 3.67
C ASP A 30 27.55 6.40 2.88
N THR A 31 26.96 5.41 3.56
CA THR A 31 26.11 4.39 2.93
C THR A 31 24.98 5.03 2.14
N LYS A 32 24.77 4.54 0.92
CA LYS A 32 23.73 5.01 0.01
C LYS A 32 22.45 4.22 0.18
N ALA A 33 21.31 4.92 0.15
CA ALA A 33 19.99 4.34 0.20
C ALA A 33 19.11 4.92 -0.91
N ILE A 34 18.24 4.09 -1.48
CA ILE A 34 17.28 4.50 -2.49
C ILE A 34 15.89 4.11 -2.01
N LEU A 35 14.98 5.08 -1.92
CA LEU A 35 13.55 4.88 -1.76
C LEU A 35 12.92 4.75 -3.16
N LEU A 36 12.35 3.59 -3.46
CA LEU A 36 11.66 3.34 -4.72
C LEU A 36 10.17 3.64 -4.55
N LEU A 37 9.65 4.53 -5.39
CA LEU A 37 8.27 4.99 -5.37
C LEU A 37 7.55 4.57 -6.65
N ASP A 38 6.25 4.31 -6.54
CA ASP A 38 5.37 4.26 -7.71
C ASP A 38 5.12 5.67 -8.28
N ASN A 39 4.39 5.75 -9.39
CA ASN A 39 4.08 7.00 -10.09
C ASN A 39 2.82 7.70 -9.57
N CYS A 40 2.45 7.53 -8.29
CA CYS A 40 1.29 8.20 -7.70
C CYS A 40 1.42 9.73 -7.72
N LYS A 41 0.36 10.44 -8.16
CA LYS A 41 0.32 11.91 -8.21
C LYS A 41 0.50 12.58 -6.85
N ALA A 42 0.22 11.86 -5.76
CA ALA A 42 0.42 12.35 -4.40
C ALA A 42 1.90 12.46 -4.02
N HIS A 43 2.80 11.83 -4.77
CA HIS A 43 4.22 11.88 -4.50
C HIS A 43 4.81 13.24 -4.86
N PRO A 44 5.63 13.82 -3.98
CA PRO A 44 6.38 15.02 -4.33
C PRO A 44 7.45 14.70 -5.40
N PRO A 45 7.95 15.71 -6.12
CA PRO A 45 9.08 15.53 -7.03
C PRO A 45 10.28 14.88 -6.31
N VAL A 46 10.89 13.85 -6.92
CA VAL A 46 11.94 13.04 -6.26
C VAL A 46 13.21 13.84 -5.98
N ASP A 47 13.46 14.92 -6.72
CA ASP A 47 14.55 15.87 -6.48
C ASP A 47 14.38 16.64 -5.16
N GLU A 48 13.16 16.70 -4.63
CA GLU A 48 12.87 17.25 -3.31
C GLU A 48 12.98 16.20 -2.19
N LEU A 49 13.16 14.91 -2.53
CA LEU A 49 13.29 13.79 -1.58
C LEU A 49 14.75 13.34 -1.47
N VAL A 50 15.61 14.25 -1.02
CA VAL A 50 17.06 14.03 -0.92
C VAL A 50 17.57 14.42 0.46
N SER A 51 18.28 13.49 1.12
CA SER A 51 19.00 13.73 2.37
C SER A 51 20.38 13.08 2.33
N GLY A 52 21.38 13.83 1.84
CA GLY A 52 22.74 13.32 1.66
C GLY A 52 22.77 12.15 0.67
N ASN A 53 23.13 10.95 1.16
CA ASN A 53 23.21 9.73 0.36
C ASN A 53 21.90 8.91 0.32
N ILE A 54 20.83 9.42 0.93
CA ILE A 54 19.48 8.84 0.91
C ILE A 54 18.65 9.63 -0.10
N VAL A 55 18.22 8.98 -1.18
CA VAL A 55 17.48 9.61 -2.28
C VAL A 55 16.23 8.81 -2.64
N ALA A 56 15.21 9.45 -3.19
CA ALA A 56 14.10 8.76 -3.80
C ALA A 56 14.26 8.64 -5.33
N THR A 57 13.61 7.64 -5.92
CA THR A 57 13.47 7.50 -7.37
C THR A 57 12.16 6.80 -7.72
N LEU A 58 11.68 6.99 -8.95
CA LEU A 58 10.43 6.42 -9.44
C LEU A 58 10.70 5.11 -10.17
N LEU A 59 9.81 4.15 -10.01
CA LEU A 59 9.72 3.00 -10.89
C LEU A 59 9.26 3.46 -12.30
N PRO A 60 9.62 2.73 -13.36
CA PRO A 60 9.08 3.00 -14.69
C PRO A 60 7.54 3.03 -14.67
N PRO A 61 6.91 3.95 -15.41
CA PRO A 61 5.45 4.03 -15.49
C PRO A 61 4.88 2.71 -16.04
N ASN A 62 3.69 2.35 -15.55
CA ASN A 62 2.89 1.20 -16.01
C ASN A 62 3.51 -0.18 -15.74
N LEU A 63 4.61 -0.23 -14.98
CA LEU A 63 5.24 -1.48 -14.57
C LEU A 63 5.11 -1.76 -13.07
N THR A 64 4.50 -0.85 -12.29
CA THR A 64 4.39 -0.95 -10.83
C THR A 64 3.85 -2.31 -10.41
N SER A 65 2.66 -2.69 -10.89
CA SER A 65 2.05 -4.00 -10.60
C SER A 65 2.90 -5.21 -10.98
N LEU A 66 3.82 -5.07 -11.96
CA LEU A 66 4.68 -6.14 -12.43
C LEU A 66 5.97 -6.28 -11.63
N ILE A 67 6.55 -5.17 -11.15
CA ILE A 67 7.89 -5.15 -10.57
C ILE A 67 7.97 -4.59 -9.15
N GLN A 68 6.99 -3.78 -8.71
CA GLN A 68 7.02 -3.18 -7.38
C GLN A 68 6.93 -4.28 -6.32
N PRO A 69 7.92 -4.38 -5.41
CA PRO A 69 7.97 -5.47 -4.45
C PRO A 69 6.73 -5.54 -3.54
N MET A 70 6.14 -4.38 -3.20
CA MET A 70 4.93 -4.33 -2.38
C MET A 70 3.75 -5.09 -3.04
N ASP A 71 3.59 -4.91 -4.35
CA ASP A 71 2.59 -5.61 -5.18
C ASP A 71 3.00 -7.04 -5.55
N GLN A 72 4.29 -7.40 -5.43
CA GLN A 72 4.75 -8.78 -5.61
C GLN A 72 4.44 -9.72 -4.43
N GLY A 73 3.42 -9.38 -3.63
CA GLY A 73 2.86 -10.24 -2.60
C GLY A 73 3.24 -9.88 -1.16
N VAL A 74 3.90 -8.74 -0.90
CA VAL A 74 4.05 -8.22 0.47
C VAL A 74 2.70 -7.76 1.00
N ILE A 75 1.99 -6.93 0.23
CA ILE A 75 0.66 -6.43 0.60
C ILE A 75 -0.32 -7.59 0.78
N GLN A 76 -0.36 -8.52 -0.17
CA GLN A 76 -1.23 -9.70 -0.10
C GLN A 76 -0.97 -10.53 1.17
N ASN A 77 0.31 -10.81 1.48
CA ASN A 77 0.68 -11.60 2.65
C ASN A 77 0.33 -10.88 3.96
N PHE A 78 0.58 -9.57 4.02
CA PHE A 78 0.17 -8.73 5.14
C PHE A 78 -1.36 -8.72 5.34
N LYS A 79 -2.14 -8.49 4.26
CA LYS A 79 -3.61 -8.50 4.30
C LYS A 79 -4.15 -9.85 4.80
N CYS A 80 -3.55 -10.96 4.36
CA CYS A 80 -3.92 -12.30 4.83
C CYS A 80 -3.75 -12.45 6.35
N PHE A 81 -2.62 -11.99 6.91
CA PHE A 81 -2.40 -12.04 8.36
C PHE A 81 -3.35 -11.14 9.14
N TYR A 82 -3.64 -9.95 8.62
CA TYR A 82 -4.62 -9.03 9.21
C TYR A 82 -6.01 -9.67 9.29
N ARG A 83 -6.45 -10.25 8.18
CA ARG A 83 -7.73 -10.93 8.05
C ARG A 83 -7.84 -12.13 8.98
N ARG A 84 -6.79 -12.96 9.06
CA ARG A 84 -6.75 -14.06 10.04
C ARG A 84 -6.92 -13.55 11.46
N SER A 85 -6.21 -12.49 11.84
CA SER A 85 -6.33 -11.90 13.18
C SER A 85 -7.74 -11.35 13.44
N PHE A 86 -8.38 -10.77 12.43
CA PHE A 86 -9.75 -10.28 12.54
C PHE A 86 -10.76 -11.42 12.76
N ILE A 87 -10.67 -12.52 11.99
CA ILE A 87 -11.51 -13.72 12.21
C ILE A 87 -11.28 -14.28 13.61
N GLN A 88 -10.02 -14.42 14.04
CA GLN A 88 -9.73 -14.90 15.39
C GLN A 88 -10.35 -14.00 16.46
N GLY A 89 -10.31 -12.67 16.28
CA GLY A 89 -10.96 -11.72 17.17
C GLY A 89 -12.48 -11.91 17.21
N LEU A 90 -13.11 -12.06 16.04
CA LEU A 90 -14.54 -12.28 15.89
C LEU A 90 -14.99 -13.59 16.55
N LEU A 91 -14.28 -14.69 16.32
CA LEU A 91 -14.61 -16.01 16.86
C LEU A 91 -14.44 -16.10 18.38
N ASN A 92 -13.52 -15.32 18.94
CA ASN A 92 -13.30 -15.23 20.39
C ASN A 92 -14.26 -14.24 21.07
N ALA A 93 -15.01 -13.45 20.31
CA ALA A 93 -15.97 -12.51 20.85
C ALA A 93 -17.29 -13.22 21.16
N ASP A 94 -17.83 -13.00 22.36
CA ASP A 94 -19.16 -13.48 22.75
C ASP A 94 -20.25 -12.50 22.25
N CYS A 95 -20.28 -12.26 20.94
CA CYS A 95 -21.31 -11.48 20.27
C CYS A 95 -21.43 -11.85 18.79
N ASP A 96 -22.52 -11.44 18.15
CA ASP A 96 -22.66 -11.62 16.70
C ASP A 96 -21.70 -10.73 15.90
N VAL A 97 -21.61 -10.98 14.59
CA VAL A 97 -20.74 -10.24 13.67
C VAL A 97 -21.03 -8.75 13.66
N THR A 98 -22.31 -8.37 13.75
CA THR A 98 -22.75 -6.97 13.69
C THR A 98 -22.29 -6.21 14.94
N ASP A 99 -22.43 -6.83 16.11
CA ASP A 99 -22.02 -6.24 17.36
C ASP A 99 -20.50 -6.26 17.55
N PHE A 100 -19.80 -7.26 17.00
CA PHE A 100 -18.35 -7.25 16.93
C PHE A 100 -17.85 -6.08 16.09
N GLN A 101 -18.40 -5.90 14.88
CA GLN A 101 -18.02 -4.79 13.99
C GLN A 101 -18.24 -3.42 14.64
N LYS A 102 -19.35 -3.23 15.38
CA LYS A 102 -19.58 -1.98 16.13
C LYS A 102 -18.57 -1.74 17.25
N LYS A 103 -18.04 -2.79 17.85
CA LYS A 103 -17.05 -2.72 18.93
C LYS A 103 -15.61 -2.61 18.41
N PHE A 104 -15.35 -3.05 17.18
CA PHE A 104 -14.04 -3.01 16.57
C PHE A 104 -13.61 -1.56 16.29
N THR A 105 -12.64 -1.08 17.06
CA THR A 105 -12.21 0.32 17.01
C THR A 105 -11.00 0.51 16.08
N VAL A 106 -10.70 1.77 15.75
CA VAL A 106 -9.46 2.14 15.06
C VAL A 106 -8.22 1.71 15.86
N LYS A 107 -8.30 1.73 17.21
CA LYS A 107 -7.21 1.25 18.07
C LYS A 107 -6.95 -0.24 17.81
N ASP A 108 -8.00 -1.05 17.74
CA ASP A 108 -7.90 -2.48 17.46
C ASP A 108 -7.32 -2.74 16.06
N ALA A 109 -7.74 -1.94 15.07
CA ALA A 109 -7.17 -1.98 13.71
C ALA A 109 -5.66 -1.68 13.70
N VAL A 110 -5.20 -0.66 14.43
CA VAL A 110 -3.77 -0.31 14.52
C VAL A 110 -2.96 -1.44 15.18
N TYR A 111 -3.48 -2.07 16.24
CA TYR A 111 -2.83 -3.24 16.83
C TYR A 111 -2.80 -4.42 15.87
N ALA A 112 -3.90 -4.67 15.16
CA ALA A 112 -3.96 -5.73 14.16
C ALA A 112 -2.96 -5.50 13.02
N ILE A 113 -2.78 -4.26 12.55
CA ILE A 113 -1.74 -3.89 11.59
C ILE A 113 -0.35 -4.25 12.13
N ALA A 114 -0.02 -3.82 13.35
CA ALA A 114 1.29 -4.11 13.95
C ALA A 114 1.55 -5.62 14.11
N LEU A 115 0.56 -6.37 14.61
CA LEU A 115 0.66 -7.82 14.77
C LEU A 115 0.78 -8.55 13.43
N SER A 116 0.12 -8.06 12.39
CA SER A 116 0.16 -8.65 11.05
C SER A 116 1.48 -8.39 10.36
N TRP A 117 2.02 -7.18 10.50
CA TRP A 117 3.34 -6.82 9.97
C TRP A 117 4.45 -7.68 10.59
N ASN A 118 4.39 -7.92 11.90
CA ASN A 118 5.35 -8.78 12.60
C ASN A 118 5.34 -10.25 12.13
N GLN A 119 4.30 -10.69 11.44
CA GLN A 119 4.21 -12.05 10.88
C GLN A 119 4.81 -12.15 9.47
N VAL A 120 5.03 -11.02 8.79
CA VAL A 120 5.67 -11.00 7.46
C VAL A 120 7.14 -11.37 7.60
N LYS A 121 7.52 -12.53 7.06
CA LYS A 121 8.88 -13.05 7.16
C LYS A 121 9.85 -12.28 6.26
N ASN A 122 11.10 -12.12 6.71
CA ASN A 122 12.18 -11.52 5.90
C ASN A 122 12.41 -12.27 4.57
N THR A 123 12.27 -13.60 4.58
CA THR A 123 12.32 -14.45 3.38
C THR A 123 11.28 -14.05 2.34
N LYS A 124 10.06 -13.73 2.79
CA LYS A 124 8.98 -13.25 1.92
C LYS A 124 9.34 -11.91 1.30
N LEU A 125 9.80 -10.96 2.11
CA LEU A 125 10.27 -9.66 1.63
C LEU A 125 11.33 -9.84 0.53
N GLN A 126 12.40 -10.60 0.79
CA GLN A 126 13.48 -10.87 -0.17
C GLN A 126 12.98 -11.52 -1.48
N LYS A 127 11.99 -12.43 -1.41
CA LYS A 127 11.39 -13.07 -2.59
C LYS A 127 10.61 -12.07 -3.45
N CYS A 128 9.89 -11.14 -2.83
CA CYS A 128 9.12 -10.11 -3.55
C CYS A 128 10.03 -9.18 -4.37
N TRP A 129 11.29 -8.99 -3.98
CA TRP A 129 12.28 -8.23 -4.75
C TRP A 129 12.80 -8.95 -6.00
N ARG A 130 12.54 -10.26 -6.18
CA ARG A 130 13.18 -11.07 -7.23
C ARG A 130 12.93 -10.54 -8.66
N LYS A 131 11.73 -10.03 -8.95
CA LYS A 131 11.40 -9.50 -10.28
C LYS A 131 12.13 -8.18 -10.57
N LEU A 132 12.25 -7.32 -9.56
CA LEU A 132 12.91 -6.03 -9.69
C LEU A 132 14.44 -6.15 -9.64
N TRP A 133 14.95 -7.01 -8.78
CA TRP A 133 16.38 -7.18 -8.52
C TRP A 133 16.70 -8.69 -8.36
N PRO A 134 16.87 -9.42 -9.47
CA PRO A 134 17.16 -10.86 -9.42
C PRO A 134 18.47 -11.21 -8.68
N ALA A 135 19.47 -10.33 -8.74
CA ALA A 135 20.80 -10.57 -8.18
C ALA A 135 20.87 -10.55 -6.63
N ALA A 136 19.87 -9.97 -5.97
CA ALA A 136 19.77 -9.91 -4.49
C ALA A 136 19.15 -11.20 -3.93
N ASN A 137 18.70 -12.10 -4.79
CA ASN A 137 18.12 -13.37 -4.40
C ASN A 137 18.72 -14.53 -5.23
N PRO A 138 20.04 -14.78 -5.12
CA PRO A 138 20.69 -15.85 -5.85
C PRO A 138 20.12 -17.20 -5.44
N ALA A 139 19.75 -18.03 -6.43
CA ALA A 139 19.04 -19.30 -6.22
C ALA A 139 19.71 -20.28 -5.23
N SER A 140 21.00 -20.12 -4.95
CA SER A 140 21.76 -20.93 -4.00
C SER A 140 21.44 -20.63 -2.52
N ASP A 141 21.06 -19.40 -2.17
CA ASP A 141 20.92 -18.98 -0.76
C ASP A 141 19.54 -19.35 -0.15
N LEU A 142 18.56 -19.61 -1.01
CA LEU A 142 17.21 -20.04 -0.61
C LEU A 142 17.10 -21.52 -0.25
N THR A 143 18.12 -22.34 -0.54
CA THR A 143 18.07 -23.80 -0.31
C THR A 143 18.33 -24.20 1.15
N LEU A 144 18.77 -23.26 1.99
CA LEU A 144 19.10 -23.52 3.41
C LEU A 144 18.14 -22.86 4.42
N GLN A 145 17.16 -22.09 3.96
CA GLN A 145 16.11 -21.54 4.82
C GLN A 145 14.82 -22.35 4.60
N THR A 146 14.74 -23.50 5.26
CA THR A 146 13.48 -24.23 5.45
C THR A 146 12.64 -23.51 6.51
N ASP A 147 12.34 -22.24 6.29
CA ASP A 147 11.12 -21.71 6.89
C ASP A 147 10.00 -22.37 6.12
N GLU A 148 9.22 -23.23 6.78
CA GLU A 148 7.92 -23.65 6.25
C GLU A 148 7.17 -22.35 5.92
N GLU A 149 7.15 -22.03 4.63
CA GLU A 149 6.40 -20.91 4.13
C GLU A 149 4.95 -21.27 4.33
N GLU A 150 4.26 -20.44 5.10
CA GLU A 150 2.82 -20.54 5.17
C GLU A 150 2.30 -20.14 3.78
N ASN A 151 2.07 -21.16 2.94
CA ASN A 151 1.46 -20.94 1.65
C ASN A 151 -0.03 -20.62 1.86
N HIS A 152 -0.71 -20.17 0.81
CA HIS A 152 -2.14 -19.84 0.86
C HIS A 152 -2.98 -20.96 1.51
N GLN A 153 -2.71 -22.21 1.15
CA GLN A 153 -3.37 -23.38 1.72
C GLN A 153 -3.10 -23.54 3.22
N ASP A 154 -1.89 -23.22 3.68
CA ASP A 154 -1.55 -23.31 5.11
C ASP A 154 -2.27 -22.22 5.91
N ALA A 155 -2.37 -21.00 5.35
CA ALA A 155 -3.12 -19.91 5.93
C ALA A 155 -4.62 -20.23 6.02
N LEU A 156 -5.20 -20.75 4.94
CA LEU A 156 -6.58 -21.23 4.89
C LEU A 156 -6.81 -22.34 5.93
N THR A 157 -5.93 -23.34 5.98
CA THR A 157 -6.01 -24.45 6.94
C THR A 157 -6.01 -23.96 8.38
N LYS A 158 -5.14 -23.01 8.73
CA LYS A 158 -5.11 -22.43 10.08
C LYS A 158 -6.36 -21.64 10.41
N VAL A 159 -6.91 -20.89 9.46
CA VAL A 159 -8.17 -20.17 9.67
C VAL A 159 -9.32 -21.16 9.86
N LEU A 160 -9.40 -22.19 9.03
CA LEU A 160 -10.40 -23.26 9.15
C LEU A 160 -10.29 -23.99 10.48
N ASP A 161 -9.08 -24.27 10.97
CA ASP A 161 -8.89 -24.91 12.27
C ASP A 161 -9.46 -24.05 13.40
N VAL A 162 -9.24 -22.73 13.38
CA VAL A 162 -9.84 -21.80 14.34
C VAL A 162 -11.38 -21.75 14.20
N VAL A 163 -11.88 -21.60 12.96
CA VAL A 163 -13.33 -21.52 12.68
C VAL A 163 -14.06 -22.79 13.13
N ARG A 164 -13.46 -23.97 12.89
CA ARG A 164 -14.04 -25.28 13.20
C ARG A 164 -13.89 -25.66 14.67
N SER A 165 -12.86 -25.18 15.38
CA SER A 165 -12.62 -25.49 16.79
C SER A 165 -13.42 -24.63 17.76
N ALA A 166 -13.83 -23.42 17.37
CA ALA A 166 -14.69 -22.57 18.19
C ALA A 166 -16.16 -23.04 18.13
N ASP A 167 -16.89 -23.01 19.25
CA ASP A 167 -18.33 -23.30 19.26
C ASP A 167 -19.12 -22.07 18.79
N ASN A 168 -19.18 -21.88 17.48
CA ASN A 168 -19.72 -20.70 16.84
C ASN A 168 -20.56 -21.06 15.59
N PRO A 169 -21.45 -20.17 15.12
CA PRO A 169 -22.28 -20.43 13.94
C PRO A 169 -21.49 -20.62 12.63
N LEU A 170 -20.26 -20.11 12.56
CA LEU A 170 -19.40 -20.16 11.37
C LEU A 170 -18.66 -21.50 11.22
N LYS A 171 -18.73 -22.41 12.20
CA LYS A 171 -18.07 -23.73 12.15
C LYS A 171 -18.50 -24.61 10.98
N THR A 172 -19.67 -24.32 10.39
CA THR A 172 -20.23 -25.03 9.23
C THR A 172 -20.00 -24.31 7.92
N LEU A 173 -19.28 -23.19 7.89
CA LEU A 173 -18.94 -22.51 6.65
C LEU A 173 -18.13 -23.45 5.76
N PRO A 174 -18.47 -23.52 4.46
CA PRO A 174 -17.71 -24.32 3.52
C PRO A 174 -16.35 -23.65 3.27
N GLU A 175 -15.37 -24.45 2.85
CA GLU A 175 -13.98 -24.02 2.74
C GLU A 175 -13.77 -22.92 1.69
N ASP A 176 -14.54 -22.98 0.60
CA ASP A 176 -14.58 -21.99 -0.46
C ASP A 176 -15.07 -20.62 0.03
N GLU A 177 -16.05 -20.55 0.93
CA GLU A 177 -16.49 -19.26 1.50
C GLU A 177 -15.41 -18.63 2.40
N VAL A 178 -14.67 -19.45 3.16
CA VAL A 178 -13.56 -18.96 3.99
C VAL A 178 -12.39 -18.50 3.13
N GLU A 179 -12.12 -19.23 2.05
CA GLU A 179 -11.11 -18.87 1.06
C GLU A 179 -11.46 -17.57 0.33
N GLU A 180 -12.70 -17.42 -0.13
CA GLU A 180 -13.21 -16.19 -0.75
C GLU A 180 -12.99 -14.99 0.17
N TRP A 181 -13.28 -15.13 1.47
CA TRP A 181 -13.05 -14.06 2.42
C TRP A 181 -11.56 -13.70 2.60
N LEU A 182 -10.67 -14.70 2.59
CA LEU A 182 -9.23 -14.46 2.62
C LEU A 182 -8.68 -13.81 1.34
N LEU A 183 -9.42 -13.92 0.23
CA LEU A 183 -9.06 -13.39 -1.08
C LEU A 183 -9.98 -12.25 -1.57
N ILE A 184 -10.85 -11.70 -0.72
CA ILE A 184 -11.87 -10.71 -1.12
C ILE A 184 -11.33 -9.44 -1.81
N ASP A 185 -10.04 -9.08 -1.63
CA ASP A 185 -9.44 -7.91 -2.29
C ASP A 185 -8.44 -8.33 -3.39
N GLU A 186 -8.35 -9.62 -3.73
CA GLU A 186 -7.37 -10.10 -4.73
C GLU A 186 -7.63 -9.48 -6.11
N ASN A 187 -8.92 -9.25 -6.42
CA ASN A 187 -9.36 -8.61 -7.66
C ASN A 187 -9.72 -7.13 -7.48
N GLU A 188 -9.45 -6.53 -6.32
CA GLU A 188 -9.69 -5.11 -6.11
C GLU A 188 -8.59 -4.31 -6.83
N PRO A 189 -8.93 -3.42 -7.79
CA PRO A 189 -7.93 -2.64 -8.49
C PRO A 189 -7.18 -1.74 -7.49
N VAL A 190 -5.90 -2.04 -7.29
CA VAL A 190 -5.01 -1.31 -6.36
C VAL A 190 -4.49 -0.01 -7.00
N GLU A 191 -4.65 0.14 -8.32
CA GLU A 191 -4.28 1.30 -9.11
C GLU A 191 -5.44 1.73 -10.04
N GLN A 192 -5.40 2.97 -10.52
CA GLN A 192 -6.25 3.40 -11.64
C GLN A 192 -5.84 2.63 -12.90
N GLU A 193 -6.76 1.87 -13.49
CA GLU A 193 -6.56 1.29 -14.82
C GLU A 193 -6.40 2.43 -15.84
N LEU A 194 -5.28 2.46 -16.55
CA LEU A 194 -5.10 3.40 -17.66
C LEU A 194 -6.06 3.04 -18.78
N THR A 195 -6.80 4.03 -19.26
CA THR A 195 -7.65 3.87 -20.43
C THR A 195 -6.82 3.78 -21.71
N ASP A 196 -7.40 3.26 -22.79
CA ASP A 196 -6.75 3.24 -24.11
C ASP A 196 -6.32 4.66 -24.54
N GLU A 197 -7.11 5.69 -24.20
CA GLU A 197 -6.78 7.09 -24.38
C GLU A 197 -5.53 7.52 -23.60
N ASP A 198 -5.36 7.08 -22.34
CA ASP A 198 -4.16 7.36 -21.54
C ASP A 198 -2.92 6.70 -22.13
N ILE A 199 -3.07 5.46 -22.62
CA ILE A 199 -2.00 4.71 -23.30
C ILE A 199 -1.59 5.43 -24.59
N ILE A 200 -2.55 5.85 -25.40
CA ILE A 200 -2.29 6.60 -26.64
C ILE A 200 -1.58 7.92 -26.33
N ASN A 201 -2.00 8.64 -25.30
CA ASN A 201 -1.37 9.90 -24.90
C ASN A 201 0.09 9.72 -24.46
N ILE A 202 0.41 8.64 -23.74
CA ILE A 202 1.79 8.31 -23.34
C ILE A 202 2.67 8.01 -24.57
N VAL A 203 2.13 7.32 -25.58
CA VAL A 203 2.88 6.96 -26.79
C VAL A 203 3.06 8.15 -27.74
N VAL A 204 2.03 8.99 -27.87
CA VAL A 204 2.02 10.13 -28.81
C VAL A 204 2.80 11.33 -28.26
N ASN A 205 2.81 11.54 -26.94
CA ASN A 205 3.55 12.62 -26.29
C ASN A 205 4.54 12.06 -25.24
N PRO A 206 5.75 11.63 -25.66
CA PRO A 206 6.82 11.24 -24.74
C PRO A 206 7.44 12.51 -24.10
N GLN A 207 6.73 13.14 -23.18
CA GLN A 207 7.25 14.09 -22.21
C GLN A 207 7.04 13.51 -20.81
N PRO A 208 7.90 13.84 -19.83
CA PRO A 208 7.73 13.33 -18.46
C PRO A 208 6.35 13.74 -17.96
N THR A 209 5.52 12.75 -17.66
CA THR A 209 4.09 12.90 -17.40
C THR A 209 3.84 13.81 -16.19
N GLN A 210 3.66 15.09 -16.46
CA GLN A 210 2.98 16.03 -15.60
C GLN A 210 1.70 16.43 -16.35
N ASN A 211 0.58 16.47 -15.62
CA ASN A 211 -0.75 16.91 -16.03
C ASN A 211 -1.67 15.79 -16.57
N LEU A 212 -2.32 15.10 -15.64
CA LEU A 212 -3.70 14.67 -15.82
C LEU A 212 -4.52 15.47 -14.79
N GLU A 213 -5.17 16.54 -15.26
CA GLU A 213 -6.07 17.39 -14.47
C GLU A 213 -7.23 16.54 -13.93
N GLU A 214 -7.45 16.59 -12.61
CA GLU A 214 -8.67 16.08 -11.97
C GLU A 214 -9.81 17.04 -12.30
N SER A 215 -10.81 16.58 -13.06
CA SER A 215 -12.09 17.27 -13.16
C SER A 215 -12.96 16.84 -11.99
N ASP A 216 -12.84 17.54 -10.85
CA ASP A 216 -13.83 17.48 -9.78
C ASP A 216 -15.05 18.29 -10.21
N SER A 217 -16.15 17.59 -10.53
CA SER A 217 -17.45 18.20 -10.79
C SER A 217 -18.24 18.29 -9.49
N ASP A 218 -17.91 19.26 -8.63
CA ASP A 218 -18.82 19.71 -7.58
C ASP A 218 -19.60 20.92 -8.08
N ALA A 219 -20.77 20.64 -8.65
CA ALA A 219 -21.77 21.65 -8.98
C ALA A 219 -22.57 22.02 -7.72
N GLU A 220 -22.03 22.93 -6.90
CA GLU A 220 -22.86 23.69 -5.96
C GLU A 220 -23.54 24.85 -6.71
N THR A 221 -24.85 24.70 -6.89
CA THR A 221 -25.78 25.76 -7.29
C THR A 221 -25.85 26.85 -6.23
N GLU A 222 -25.40 28.07 -6.53
CA GLU A 222 -25.85 29.28 -5.84
C GLU A 222 -26.25 30.40 -6.81
N GLU A 223 -27.38 31.00 -6.49
CA GLU A 223 -28.14 31.98 -7.25
C GLU A 223 -27.36 33.26 -7.56
N LYS A 224 -27.45 33.71 -8.82
CA LYS A 224 -27.28 35.13 -9.15
C LYS A 224 -28.66 35.75 -9.28
N GLU A 225 -28.97 36.74 -8.44
CA GLU A 225 -29.51 38.00 -8.98
C GLU A 225 -29.46 39.18 -8.00
N LYS A 226 -29.12 40.34 -8.59
CA LYS A 226 -29.37 41.74 -8.16
C LYS A 226 -28.37 42.40 -7.20
N ASN A 227 -27.49 43.22 -7.77
CA ASN A 227 -27.86 44.63 -7.98
C ASN A 227 -26.87 45.41 -8.86
N GLN A 228 -27.47 46.23 -9.71
CA GLN A 228 -26.88 47.33 -10.46
C GLN A 228 -26.16 48.30 -9.51
N LEU A 229 -25.00 48.84 -9.92
CA LEU A 229 -24.87 50.24 -10.33
C LEU A 229 -23.42 50.52 -10.74
N GLY A 230 -23.25 51.04 -11.95
CA GLY A 230 -21.94 51.20 -12.57
C GLY A 230 -21.06 52.30 -12.01
N ARG A 231 -19.86 52.40 -12.57
CA ARG A 231 -19.33 53.63 -13.17
C ARG A 231 -18.01 53.37 -13.89
N SER A 232 -18.02 53.80 -15.14
CA SER A 232 -16.90 54.12 -16.03
C SER A 232 -15.66 54.72 -15.34
N CYS A 233 -14.47 54.25 -15.73
CA CYS A 233 -13.27 55.08 -15.96
C CYS A 233 -12.22 54.25 -16.73
N ARG A 234 -12.14 54.44 -18.05
CA ARG A 234 -11.15 55.23 -18.79
C ARG A 234 -9.71 54.68 -18.79
N ILE A 235 -9.38 54.15 -19.96
CA ILE A 235 -8.06 53.92 -20.52
C ILE A 235 -7.36 55.28 -20.74
N THR A 236 -6.09 55.38 -20.36
CA THR A 236 -5.13 56.33 -20.96
C THR A 236 -3.96 55.55 -21.52
N LYS A 237 -3.51 56.03 -22.68
CA LYS A 237 -2.41 55.54 -23.51
C LYS A 237 -1.09 55.43 -22.77
#